data_AF-A0A849ZZ38-F1
#
_entry.id   AF-A0A849ZZ38-F1
#
_cell.length_a   1.000
_cell.length_b   1.000
_cell.length_c   1.000
_cell.angle_alpha   90.00
_cell.angle_beta   90.00
_cell.angle_gamma   90.00
#
_symmetry.space_group_name_H-M   'P 1'
#
loop_
_entity.id
_entity.type
_entity.pdbx_description
1 polymer ?
#
loop_
_entity_poly.entity_id
_entity_poly.type
_entity_poly.pdbx_seq_one_letter_code
_entity_poly.pdbx_strand_id
1 'polypeptide(L)'
;MGSALGQETGRPAGDALVATPDPGKEQHPAGFFFSRSELEDLLVGGGTKDDFERYSIADGNSQGMRVFDLSDTTIVNGQGPGLVNDGAIYFSAGELFWLGNGAGGVPTKTIVAVRFSMAVAYDIPAQVMGFDLHALAGSPSTTKVEAFSPNGQSLGSTTVTVPDDGTPVFVGFRHDAGIGVIEFSNLNRNHSPIINDHQYGSICSSDGCNGAELLTAKVREKTCGCQVQAILKRGTPGSFYGFKMPNGECVSAEANRRGKAKVKQCPSRGGKVFVTSCSLEARVRCP
;
A
#
# COMPACT_ATOMS: atom_id res chain seq x y z
N MET A 1 39.23 31.64 -62.79
CA MET A 1 39.29 31.83 -61.33
C MET A 1 38.18 31.01 -60.73
N GLY A 2 38.53 30.13 -59.79
CA GLY A 2 37.79 28.91 -59.47
C GLY A 2 36.47 29.11 -58.73
N SER A 3 35.60 28.11 -58.84
CA SER A 3 34.54 27.86 -57.87
C SER A 3 34.47 26.36 -57.61
N ALA A 4 34.61 26.02 -56.33
CA ALA A 4 34.70 24.66 -55.81
C ALA A 4 33.32 24.01 -55.71
N LEU A 5 33.25 22.74 -56.10
CA LEU A 5 32.12 21.84 -55.84
C LEU A 5 32.24 21.32 -54.40
N GLY A 6 31.27 21.65 -53.55
CA GLY A 6 31.09 21.04 -52.23
C GLY A 6 30.33 19.73 -52.34
N GLN A 7 30.93 18.63 -51.88
CA GLN A 7 30.25 17.35 -51.69
C GLN A 7 29.48 17.37 -50.36
N GLU A 8 28.15 17.20 -50.43
CA GLU A 8 27.33 16.84 -49.27
C GLU A 8 27.56 15.37 -48.93
N THR A 9 28.02 15.11 -47.71
CA THR A 9 28.14 13.76 -47.15
C THR A 9 26.81 13.34 -46.54
N GLY A 10 26.16 12.36 -47.17
CA GLY A 10 24.92 11.75 -46.70
C GLY A 10 25.10 11.10 -45.32
N ARG A 11 24.26 11.49 -44.36
CA ARG A 11 24.08 10.80 -43.09
C ARG A 11 23.18 9.57 -43.30
N PRO A 12 23.55 8.37 -42.84
CA PRO A 12 22.66 7.22 -42.88
C PRO A 12 21.51 7.40 -41.89
N ALA A 13 20.30 7.07 -42.34
CA ALA A 13 19.11 6.98 -41.51
C ALA A 13 19.34 5.91 -40.43
N GLY A 14 19.29 6.31 -39.16
CA GLY A 14 19.34 5.37 -38.04
C GLY A 14 18.00 4.67 -37.90
N ASP A 15 18.00 3.34 -38.01
CA ASP A 15 16.85 2.50 -37.70
C ASP A 15 16.41 2.74 -36.25
N ALA A 16 15.21 3.31 -36.09
CA ALA A 16 14.57 3.42 -34.80
C ALA A 16 14.15 2.01 -34.35
N LEU A 17 14.89 1.45 -33.38
CA LEU A 17 14.48 0.27 -32.63
C LEU A 17 13.18 0.59 -31.89
N VAL A 18 12.05 0.23 -32.51
CA VAL A 18 10.75 0.20 -31.84
C VAL A 18 10.80 -0.95 -30.84
N ALA A 19 10.92 -0.62 -29.55
CA ALA A 19 10.83 -1.61 -28.48
C ALA A 19 9.44 -2.25 -28.54
N THR A 20 9.35 -3.50 -28.99
CA THR A 20 8.11 -4.26 -28.90
C THR A 20 7.84 -4.56 -27.43
N PRO A 21 6.65 -4.22 -26.89
CA PRO A 21 6.31 -4.51 -25.51
C PRO A 21 6.43 -6.01 -25.23
N ASP A 22 7.00 -6.34 -24.08
CA ASP A 22 7.20 -7.71 -23.60
C ASP A 22 5.83 -8.41 -23.47
N PRO A 23 5.52 -9.43 -24.29
CA PRO A 23 4.22 -10.08 -24.32
C PRO A 23 3.90 -10.88 -23.04
N GLY A 24 4.83 -10.96 -22.08
CA GLY A 24 4.64 -11.61 -20.78
C GLY A 24 4.20 -10.69 -19.64
N LYS A 25 4.12 -9.36 -19.84
CA LYS A 25 3.66 -8.43 -18.81
C LYS A 25 2.24 -7.97 -19.12
N GLU A 26 1.27 -8.59 -18.45
CA GLU A 26 -0.11 -8.11 -18.44
C GLU A 26 -0.10 -6.63 -18.03
N GLN A 27 -0.48 -5.73 -18.96
CA GLN A 27 -0.55 -4.31 -18.67
C GLN A 27 -1.76 -4.09 -17.76
N HIS A 28 -1.52 -4.05 -16.45
CA HIS A 28 -2.54 -3.65 -15.50
C HIS A 28 -2.91 -2.17 -15.73
N PRO A 29 -4.17 -1.77 -15.46
CA PRO A 29 -4.53 -0.36 -15.39
C PRO A 29 -3.55 0.38 -14.46
N ALA A 30 -3.21 1.63 -14.78
CA ALA A 30 -2.13 2.34 -14.10
C ALA A 30 -2.22 2.22 -12.57
N GLY A 31 -1.20 1.63 -11.95
CA GLY A 31 -1.07 1.48 -10.49
C GLY A 31 -1.71 0.24 -9.87
N PHE A 32 -2.60 -0.48 -10.56
CA PHE A 32 -3.22 -1.70 -10.04
C PHE A 32 -2.28 -2.91 -10.14
N PHE A 33 -2.38 -3.80 -9.16
CA PHE A 33 -1.72 -5.12 -9.16
C PHE A 33 -2.60 -6.14 -8.43
N PHE A 34 -2.40 -7.43 -8.70
CA PHE A 34 -3.35 -8.49 -8.30
C PHE A 34 -2.69 -9.65 -7.54
N SER A 35 -1.51 -9.41 -6.95
CA SER A 35 -0.83 -10.38 -6.09
C SER A 35 -0.60 -9.84 -4.67
N ARG A 36 -0.96 -10.65 -3.68
CA ARG A 36 -0.62 -10.40 -2.27
C ARG A 36 0.89 -10.41 -2.03
N SER A 37 1.64 -11.28 -2.71
CA SER A 37 3.10 -11.30 -2.57
C SER A 37 3.73 -10.00 -3.07
N GLU A 38 3.17 -9.39 -4.12
CA GLU A 38 3.64 -8.10 -4.63
C GLU A 38 3.37 -6.97 -3.62
N LEU A 39 2.21 -6.99 -2.94
CA LEU A 39 1.96 -6.07 -1.83
C LEU A 39 3.02 -6.20 -0.73
N GLU A 40 3.29 -7.43 -0.30
CA GLU A 40 4.23 -7.72 0.78
C GLU A 40 5.66 -7.30 0.42
N ASP A 41 6.04 -7.48 -0.85
CA ASP A 41 7.31 -7.02 -1.40
C ASP A 41 7.40 -5.48 -1.43
N LEU A 42 6.33 -4.78 -1.85
CA LEU A 42 6.28 -3.32 -1.87
C LEU A 42 6.32 -2.70 -0.47
N LEU A 43 5.64 -3.35 0.47
CA LEU A 43 5.62 -2.97 1.88
C LEU A 43 6.91 -3.37 2.61
N VAL A 44 7.76 -4.19 1.99
CA VAL A 44 9.03 -4.72 2.51
C VAL A 44 8.88 -5.19 3.96
N GLY A 45 7.77 -5.84 4.32
CA GLY A 45 7.48 -6.35 5.67
C GLY A 45 7.22 -5.27 6.74
N GLY A 46 6.63 -4.14 6.36
CA GLY A 46 6.05 -3.12 7.26
C GLY A 46 4.72 -2.59 6.68
N GLY A 47 3.88 -1.95 7.48
CA GLY A 47 2.54 -1.52 7.06
C GLY A 47 1.49 -1.89 8.10
N THR A 48 0.32 -1.29 7.99
CA THR A 48 -0.81 -1.56 8.87
C THR A 48 -1.69 -2.63 8.22
N LYS A 49 -2.07 -3.65 8.99
CA LYS A 49 -2.98 -4.72 8.54
C LYS A 49 -4.21 -4.78 9.42
N ASP A 50 -5.37 -4.62 8.80
CA ASP A 50 -6.69 -4.94 9.35
C ASP A 50 -7.13 -6.32 8.86
N ASP A 51 -7.23 -7.27 9.78
CA ASP A 51 -7.72 -8.65 9.57
C ASP A 51 -9.18 -8.83 10.02
N PHE A 52 -9.79 -7.78 10.57
CA PHE A 52 -11.15 -7.76 11.13
C PHE A 52 -11.45 -8.86 12.17
N GLU A 53 -10.43 -9.38 12.86
CA GLU A 53 -10.62 -10.48 13.81
C GLU A 53 -10.99 -10.02 15.23
N ARG A 54 -10.92 -8.72 15.50
CA ARG A 54 -11.06 -8.15 16.86
C ARG A 54 -12.51 -8.05 17.35
N TYR A 55 -13.49 -8.04 16.45
CA TYR A 55 -14.90 -8.02 16.86
C TYR A 55 -15.35 -9.41 17.34
N SER A 56 -15.98 -9.44 18.51
CA SER A 56 -16.57 -10.64 19.10
C SER A 56 -17.95 -10.88 18.50
N ILE A 57 -18.03 -11.90 17.67
CA ILE A 57 -19.26 -12.41 17.06
C ILE A 57 -19.11 -13.93 16.97
N ALA A 58 -20.20 -14.67 17.18
CA ALA A 58 -20.19 -16.12 17.08
C ALA A 58 -20.12 -16.57 15.61
N ASP A 59 -19.42 -17.68 15.37
CA ASP A 59 -19.32 -18.31 14.05
C ASP A 59 -20.69 -18.52 13.40
N GLY A 60 -20.76 -18.34 12.08
CA GLY A 60 -21.96 -18.44 11.27
C GLY A 60 -22.93 -17.26 11.39
N ASN A 61 -22.71 -16.32 12.31
CA ASN A 61 -23.60 -15.17 12.49
C ASN A 61 -23.12 -13.91 11.77
N SER A 62 -24.05 -13.01 11.49
CA SER A 62 -23.78 -11.64 11.06
C SER A 62 -24.41 -10.65 12.02
N GLN A 63 -23.81 -9.48 12.17
CA GLN A 63 -24.29 -8.43 13.07
C GLN A 63 -24.22 -7.08 12.37
N GLY A 64 -25.37 -6.41 12.28
CA GLY A 64 -25.43 -5.00 11.90
C GLY A 64 -24.77 -4.14 12.97
N MET A 65 -23.88 -3.24 12.55
CA MET A 65 -23.15 -2.35 13.45
C MET A 65 -23.92 -1.06 13.73
N ARG A 66 -24.90 -0.68 12.91
CA ARG A 66 -25.60 0.62 12.99
C ARG A 66 -24.66 1.83 12.98
N VAL A 67 -23.48 1.65 12.38
CA VAL A 67 -22.52 2.72 12.10
C VAL A 67 -22.31 2.80 10.59
N PHE A 68 -22.05 4.01 10.12
CA PHE A 68 -21.76 4.31 8.72
C PHE A 68 -20.26 4.48 8.49
N ASP A 69 -19.52 4.82 9.55
CA ASP A 69 -18.08 4.97 9.57
C ASP A 69 -17.50 4.06 10.67
N LEU A 70 -16.49 3.26 10.34
CA LEU A 70 -15.73 2.40 11.23
C LEU A 70 -14.27 2.85 11.21
N SER A 71 -13.79 3.31 12.35
CA SER A 71 -12.42 3.74 12.62
C SER A 71 -11.87 3.06 13.88
N ASP A 72 -10.59 3.26 14.17
CA ASP A 72 -9.91 2.77 15.38
C ASP A 72 -10.57 3.28 16.68
N THR A 73 -11.23 4.43 16.64
CA THR A 73 -11.93 5.03 17.80
C THR A 73 -13.39 4.60 17.93
N THR A 74 -13.93 3.87 16.96
CA THR A 74 -15.35 3.47 16.95
C THR A 74 -15.67 2.49 18.07
N ILE A 75 -16.76 2.75 18.79
CA ILE A 75 -17.36 1.84 19.77
C ILE A 75 -18.76 1.47 19.28
N VAL A 76 -19.01 0.17 19.11
CA VAL A 76 -20.26 -0.34 18.56
C VAL A 76 -20.68 -1.64 19.23
N ASN A 77 -21.97 -1.76 19.54
CA ASN A 77 -22.54 -2.93 20.25
C ASN A 77 -21.78 -3.28 21.55
N GLY A 78 -21.22 -2.27 22.23
CA GLY A 78 -20.43 -2.44 23.45
C GLY A 78 -18.99 -2.92 23.24
N GLN A 79 -18.50 -2.94 21.99
CA GLN A 79 -17.13 -3.35 21.63
C GLN A 79 -16.36 -2.20 20.98
N GLY A 80 -15.05 -2.15 21.21
CA GLY A 80 -14.19 -1.04 20.80
C GLY A 80 -13.73 -0.18 21.99
N PRO A 81 -12.82 0.78 21.79
CA PRO A 81 -12.12 1.11 20.53
C PRO A 81 -11.13 -0.01 20.12
N GLY A 82 -10.49 0.17 18.96
CA GLY A 82 -9.46 -0.71 18.42
C GLY A 82 -9.99 -1.87 17.60
N LEU A 83 -11.23 -1.80 17.10
CA LEU A 83 -11.82 -2.82 16.24
C LEU A 83 -11.11 -2.93 14.88
N VAL A 84 -10.60 -1.81 14.39
CA VAL A 84 -9.63 -1.70 13.29
C VAL A 84 -8.39 -0.96 13.81
N ASN A 85 -7.31 -0.98 13.05
CA ASN A 85 -6.08 -0.24 13.33
C ASN A 85 -6.23 1.23 12.96
N ASP A 86 -5.44 2.05 13.63
CA ASP A 86 -5.29 3.48 13.32
C ASP A 86 -4.73 3.69 11.91
N GLY A 87 -5.21 4.74 11.23
CA GLY A 87 -4.75 5.15 9.90
C GLY A 87 -5.74 4.89 8.75
N ALA A 88 -6.85 4.19 8.98
CA ALA A 88 -7.89 3.96 7.99
C ALA A 88 -9.31 4.11 8.58
N ILE A 89 -10.20 4.69 7.80
CA ILE A 89 -11.62 4.82 8.09
C ILE A 89 -12.40 4.13 6.99
N TYR A 90 -13.22 3.14 7.36
CA TYR A 90 -14.12 2.42 6.47
C TYR A 90 -15.49 3.06 6.55
N PHE A 91 -16.01 3.57 5.45
CA PHE A 91 -17.30 4.23 5.45
C PHE A 91 -18.20 3.79 4.31
N SER A 92 -19.51 3.95 4.52
CA SER A 92 -20.54 3.54 3.59
C SER A 92 -21.78 4.43 3.75
N ALA A 93 -22.51 4.64 2.66
CA ALA A 93 -23.78 5.35 2.69
C ALA A 93 -24.89 4.57 3.42
N GLY A 94 -24.68 3.28 3.71
CA GLY A 94 -25.53 2.47 4.58
C GLY A 94 -24.80 1.79 5.71
N GLU A 95 -25.57 1.05 6.50
CA GLU A 95 -25.08 0.32 7.66
C GLU A 95 -24.00 -0.70 7.28
N LEU A 96 -22.91 -0.65 8.02
CA LEU A 96 -21.86 -1.67 7.98
C LEU A 96 -22.27 -2.90 8.80
N PHE A 97 -21.87 -4.07 8.32
CA PHE A 97 -22.09 -5.36 8.97
C PHE A 97 -20.74 -6.03 9.22
N TRP A 98 -20.62 -6.67 10.39
CA TRP A 98 -19.57 -7.65 10.65
C TRP A 98 -20.12 -9.04 10.36
N LEU A 99 -19.41 -9.82 9.53
CA LEU A 99 -19.71 -11.22 9.30
C LEU A 99 -18.75 -12.05 10.15
N GLY A 100 -19.28 -12.97 10.94
CA GLY A 100 -18.48 -13.94 11.68
C GLY A 100 -17.85 -14.99 10.76
N ASN A 101 -16.89 -15.74 11.28
CA ASN A 101 -16.31 -16.89 10.58
C ASN A 101 -17.41 -17.87 10.11
N GLY A 102 -17.41 -18.25 8.83
CA GLY A 102 -18.42 -19.11 8.21
C GLY A 102 -19.73 -18.42 7.85
N ALA A 103 -19.97 -17.18 8.27
CA ALA A 103 -21.21 -16.46 7.96
C ALA A 103 -21.28 -16.15 6.47
N GLY A 104 -22.34 -16.61 5.81
CA GLY A 104 -22.46 -16.42 4.35
C GLY A 104 -21.37 -17.15 3.54
N GLY A 105 -20.67 -18.12 4.14
CA GLY A 105 -19.62 -18.92 3.49
C GLY A 105 -18.24 -18.27 3.45
N VAL A 106 -18.00 -17.16 4.14
CA VAL A 106 -16.65 -16.58 4.25
C VAL A 106 -15.79 -17.32 5.29
N PRO A 107 -14.47 -17.48 5.07
CA PRO A 107 -13.62 -18.36 5.90
C PRO A 107 -13.11 -17.74 7.21
N THR A 108 -13.30 -16.44 7.40
CA THR A 108 -12.80 -15.63 8.52
C THR A 108 -13.78 -14.49 8.80
N LYS A 109 -13.51 -13.65 9.81
CA LYS A 109 -14.36 -12.49 10.05
C LYS A 109 -14.10 -11.42 9.00
N THR A 110 -15.17 -10.77 8.56
CA THR A 110 -15.10 -9.79 7.46
C THR A 110 -16.07 -8.65 7.69
N ILE A 111 -15.92 -7.58 6.91
CA ILE A 111 -16.87 -6.45 6.90
C ILE A 111 -17.53 -6.29 5.53
N VAL A 112 -18.76 -5.78 5.53
CA VAL A 112 -19.54 -5.50 4.32
C VAL A 112 -20.49 -4.33 4.55
N ALA A 113 -20.76 -3.55 3.51
CA ALA A 113 -21.82 -2.55 3.49
C ALA A 113 -23.04 -3.11 2.75
N VAL A 114 -24.21 -3.09 3.39
CA VAL A 114 -25.44 -3.63 2.79
C VAL A 114 -26.21 -2.50 2.11
N ARG A 115 -26.59 -2.70 0.84
CA ARG A 115 -27.31 -1.76 -0.06
C ARG A 115 -26.50 -0.60 -0.63
N PHE A 116 -25.21 -0.51 -0.33
CA PHE A 116 -24.39 0.63 -0.73
C PHE A 116 -22.96 0.23 -1.05
N SER A 117 -22.26 1.14 -1.73
CA SER A 117 -20.81 1.12 -1.91
C SER A 117 -20.10 1.29 -0.57
N MET A 118 -18.87 0.78 -0.49
CA MET A 118 -17.96 1.02 0.63
C MET A 118 -16.78 1.83 0.12
N ALA A 119 -16.26 2.73 0.95
CA ALA A 119 -15.03 3.44 0.71
C ALA A 119 -14.09 3.31 1.90
N VAL A 120 -12.80 3.42 1.64
CA VAL A 120 -11.76 3.42 2.66
C VAL A 120 -10.94 4.69 2.47
N ALA A 121 -10.94 5.57 3.47
CA ALA A 121 -10.09 6.76 3.51
C ALA A 121 -8.90 6.52 4.44
N TYR A 122 -7.77 7.11 4.09
CA TYR A 122 -6.55 7.04 4.90
C TYR A 122 -6.27 8.38 5.58
N ASP A 123 -5.99 8.36 6.89
CA ASP A 123 -5.65 9.58 7.64
C ASP A 123 -4.33 10.19 7.16
N ILE A 124 -3.37 9.31 6.82
CA ILE A 124 -2.14 9.63 6.11
C ILE A 124 -2.19 8.89 4.77
N PRO A 125 -2.04 9.60 3.63
CA PRO A 125 -2.11 8.96 2.32
C PRO A 125 -1.20 7.73 2.19
N ALA A 126 -1.82 6.57 1.91
CA ALA A 126 -1.07 5.34 1.67
C ALA A 126 -0.40 5.40 0.29
N GLN A 127 0.83 4.91 0.14
CA GLN A 127 1.45 4.80 -1.19
C GLN A 127 1.17 3.46 -1.86
N VAL A 128 0.87 2.45 -1.05
CA VAL A 128 0.44 1.13 -1.49
C VAL A 128 -0.63 0.60 -0.55
N MET A 129 -1.61 -0.09 -1.12
CA MET A 129 -2.63 -0.83 -0.39
C MET A 129 -2.93 -2.15 -1.09
N GLY A 130 -3.60 -3.05 -0.38
CA GLY A 130 -4.30 -4.16 -0.97
C GLY A 130 -5.40 -4.73 -0.09
N PHE A 131 -6.36 -5.37 -0.74
CA PHE A 131 -7.55 -5.94 -0.16
C PHE A 131 -7.74 -7.38 -0.63
N ASP A 132 -8.12 -8.28 0.29
CA ASP A 132 -8.74 -9.56 -0.07
C ASP A 132 -10.25 -9.38 -0.09
N LEU A 133 -10.83 -9.57 -1.28
CA LEU A 133 -12.26 -9.46 -1.50
C LEU A 133 -12.89 -10.86 -1.53
N HIS A 134 -14.03 -11.01 -0.87
CA HIS A 134 -14.88 -12.20 -0.92
C HIS A 134 -16.27 -11.89 -1.49
N ALA A 135 -16.96 -12.96 -1.87
CA ALA A 135 -18.39 -12.97 -2.14
C ALA A 135 -19.10 -13.96 -1.21
N LEU A 136 -20.41 -13.79 -1.03
CA LEU A 136 -21.23 -14.76 -0.32
C LEU A 136 -21.33 -16.04 -1.15
N ALA A 137 -21.40 -17.20 -0.48
CA ALA A 137 -21.60 -18.48 -1.15
C ALA A 137 -22.88 -18.48 -2.03
N GLY A 138 -22.77 -18.99 -3.25
CA GLY A 138 -23.85 -18.98 -4.24
C GLY A 138 -24.12 -17.60 -4.88
N SER A 139 -23.32 -16.58 -4.56
CA SER A 139 -23.57 -15.19 -4.98
C SER A 139 -22.30 -14.50 -5.47
N PRO A 140 -21.77 -14.86 -6.65
CA PRO A 140 -20.56 -14.24 -7.18
C PRO A 140 -20.79 -12.75 -7.40
N SER A 141 -19.72 -11.97 -7.30
CA SER A 141 -19.78 -10.51 -7.29
C SER A 141 -18.82 -9.93 -8.31
N THR A 142 -19.24 -8.86 -9.00
CA THR A 142 -18.36 -8.06 -9.85
C THR A 142 -18.31 -6.66 -9.27
N THR A 143 -17.13 -6.20 -8.88
CA THR A 143 -16.93 -4.93 -8.19
C THR A 143 -16.01 -4.01 -9.00
N LYS A 144 -16.44 -2.77 -9.21
CA LYS A 144 -15.56 -1.68 -9.65
C LYS A 144 -14.77 -1.17 -8.44
N VAL A 145 -13.46 -1.09 -8.58
CA VAL A 145 -12.54 -0.49 -7.61
C VAL A 145 -11.98 0.78 -8.23
N GLU A 146 -12.10 1.91 -7.54
CA GLU A 146 -11.59 3.20 -7.99
C GLU A 146 -10.69 3.82 -6.92
N ALA A 147 -9.53 4.31 -7.35
CA ALA A 147 -8.57 4.94 -6.46
C ALA A 147 -8.56 6.45 -6.67
N PHE A 148 -8.49 7.20 -5.57
CA PHE A 148 -8.44 8.65 -5.58
C PHE A 148 -7.22 9.17 -4.83
N SER A 149 -6.67 10.27 -5.33
CA SER A 149 -5.61 11.01 -4.66
C SER A 149 -6.13 11.66 -3.37
N PRO A 150 -5.24 12.14 -2.49
CA PRO A 150 -5.64 12.90 -1.30
C PRO A 150 -6.48 14.14 -1.58
N ASN A 151 -6.42 14.67 -2.81
CA ASN A 151 -7.21 15.81 -3.26
C ASN A 151 -8.51 15.40 -3.98
N GLY A 152 -8.88 14.12 -3.96
CA GLY A 152 -10.09 13.59 -4.58
C GLY A 152 -10.02 13.41 -6.11
N GLN A 153 -8.83 13.48 -6.72
CA GLN A 153 -8.69 13.23 -8.16
C GLN A 153 -8.64 11.73 -8.43
N SER A 154 -9.39 11.24 -9.42
CA SER A 154 -9.32 9.84 -9.84
C SER A 154 -7.92 9.50 -10.36
N LEU A 155 -7.32 8.45 -9.79
CA LEU A 155 -6.01 7.91 -10.16
C LEU A 155 -6.13 6.72 -11.11
N GLY A 156 -7.31 6.10 -11.18
CA GLY A 156 -7.61 4.96 -12.02
C GLY A 156 -8.69 4.08 -11.44
N SER A 157 -9.21 3.16 -12.27
CA SER A 157 -10.17 2.16 -11.83
C SER A 157 -9.91 0.81 -12.48
N THR A 158 -10.30 -0.27 -11.80
CA THR A 158 -10.35 -1.63 -12.34
C THR A 158 -11.68 -2.30 -12.00
N THR A 159 -11.96 -3.45 -12.61
CA THR A 159 -13.09 -4.31 -12.25
C THR A 159 -12.57 -5.66 -11.82
N VAL A 160 -13.06 -6.16 -10.70
CA VAL A 160 -12.68 -7.46 -10.11
C VAL A 160 -13.92 -8.35 -10.03
N THR A 161 -13.81 -9.57 -10.53
CA THR A 161 -14.82 -10.61 -10.33
C THR A 161 -14.37 -11.52 -9.19
N VAL A 162 -15.21 -11.63 -8.18
CA VAL A 162 -14.99 -12.44 -6.99
C VAL A 162 -15.89 -13.68 -7.06
N PRO A 163 -15.32 -14.90 -7.08
CA PRO A 163 -16.08 -16.14 -7.10
C PRO A 163 -16.81 -16.35 -5.77
N ASP A 164 -17.81 -17.22 -5.80
CA ASP A 164 -18.65 -17.59 -4.66
C ASP A 164 -18.26 -18.91 -4.00
N ASP A 165 -17.05 -19.40 -4.28
CA ASP A 165 -16.49 -20.64 -3.73
C ASP A 165 -15.70 -20.42 -2.43
N GLY A 166 -15.73 -19.19 -1.89
CA GLY A 166 -15.02 -18.78 -0.69
C GLY A 166 -13.57 -18.36 -0.94
N THR A 167 -13.05 -18.47 -2.17
CA THR A 167 -11.69 -18.03 -2.50
C THR A 167 -11.60 -16.51 -2.51
N PRO A 168 -10.70 -15.89 -1.72
CA PRO A 168 -10.45 -14.46 -1.80
C PRO A 168 -9.85 -14.08 -3.15
N VAL A 169 -10.25 -12.93 -3.69
CA VAL A 169 -9.58 -12.29 -4.81
C VAL A 169 -8.87 -11.04 -4.32
N PHE A 170 -7.56 -11.02 -4.53
CA PHE A 170 -6.71 -9.91 -4.14
C PHE A 170 -6.80 -8.77 -5.16
N VAL A 171 -6.87 -7.53 -4.67
CA VAL A 171 -6.66 -6.31 -5.46
C VAL A 171 -5.79 -5.33 -4.69
N GLY A 172 -4.76 -4.82 -5.34
CA GLY A 172 -3.86 -3.82 -4.80
C GLY A 172 -3.75 -2.60 -5.69
N PHE A 173 -3.31 -1.49 -5.11
CA PHE A 173 -3.02 -0.26 -5.84
C PHE A 173 -1.80 0.43 -5.27
N ARG A 174 -0.99 1.00 -6.16
CA ARG A 174 0.20 1.78 -5.83
C ARG A 174 0.12 3.16 -6.48
N HIS A 175 0.45 4.19 -5.71
CA HIS A 175 0.66 5.53 -6.21
C HIS A 175 1.70 6.28 -5.37
N ASP A 176 2.80 6.70 -6.00
CA ASP A 176 3.94 7.27 -5.27
C ASP A 176 3.61 8.60 -4.57
N ALA A 177 2.69 9.39 -5.13
CA ALA A 177 2.20 10.63 -4.49
C ALA A 177 1.10 10.40 -3.44
N GLY A 178 0.76 9.14 -3.15
CA GLY A 178 -0.22 8.75 -2.15
C GLY A 178 -1.63 8.53 -2.71
N ILE A 179 -2.40 7.78 -1.93
CA ILE A 179 -3.77 7.34 -2.12
C ILE A 179 -4.56 7.93 -0.95
N GLY A 180 -5.58 8.73 -1.25
CA GLY A 180 -6.47 9.30 -0.25
C GLY A 180 -7.63 8.37 0.06
N VAL A 181 -8.28 7.84 -0.99
CA VAL A 181 -9.50 7.04 -0.87
C VAL A 181 -9.49 5.90 -1.89
N ILE A 182 -9.99 4.73 -1.49
CA ILE A 182 -10.39 3.64 -2.37
C ILE A 182 -11.90 3.45 -2.26
N GLU A 183 -12.60 3.45 -3.39
CA GLU A 183 -14.04 3.20 -3.45
C GLU A 183 -14.34 1.87 -4.13
N PHE A 184 -15.29 1.14 -3.54
CA PHE A 184 -15.80 -0.12 -4.03
C PHE A 184 -17.28 0.01 -4.38
N SER A 185 -17.61 -0.20 -5.66
CA SER A 185 -18.99 -0.20 -6.15
C SER A 185 -19.31 -1.54 -6.78
N ASN A 186 -20.20 -2.30 -6.16
CA ASN A 186 -20.64 -3.57 -6.72
C ASN A 186 -21.58 -3.32 -7.91
N LEU A 187 -21.33 -4.02 -9.02
CA LEU A 187 -22.03 -3.81 -10.29
C LEU A 187 -23.21 -4.76 -10.48
N ASN A 188 -23.25 -5.87 -9.74
CA ASN A 188 -24.28 -6.91 -9.90
C ASN A 188 -24.91 -7.37 -8.58
N ARG A 189 -24.56 -6.75 -7.45
CA ARG A 189 -25.15 -6.97 -6.13
C ARG A 189 -25.53 -5.64 -5.48
N ASN A 190 -26.45 -5.72 -4.53
CA ASN A 190 -26.88 -4.60 -3.70
C ASN A 190 -26.12 -4.57 -2.37
N HIS A 191 -24.83 -4.89 -2.36
CA HIS A 191 -23.94 -4.77 -1.21
C HIS A 191 -22.53 -4.51 -1.73
N SER A 192 -21.66 -3.91 -0.92
CA SER A 192 -20.23 -3.78 -1.27
C SER A 192 -19.60 -5.17 -1.47
N PRO A 193 -18.39 -5.28 -2.03
CA PRO A 193 -17.59 -6.48 -1.79
C PRO A 193 -17.44 -6.73 -0.29
N ILE A 194 -17.25 -7.99 0.07
CA ILE A 194 -16.90 -8.37 1.44
C ILE A 194 -15.39 -8.22 1.57
N ILE A 195 -14.93 -7.47 2.57
CA ILE A 195 -13.50 -7.23 2.80
C ILE A 195 -13.04 -8.09 3.98
N ASN A 196 -11.98 -8.88 3.76
CA ASN A 196 -11.42 -9.79 4.76
C ASN A 196 -10.07 -9.32 5.30
N ASP A 197 -9.12 -9.04 4.42
CA ASP A 197 -7.84 -8.47 4.81
C ASP A 197 -7.66 -7.15 4.07
N HIS A 198 -7.28 -6.11 4.81
CA HIS A 198 -6.82 -4.85 4.26
C HIS A 198 -5.42 -4.55 4.80
N GLN A 199 -4.48 -4.30 3.90
CA GLN A 199 -3.13 -3.91 4.30
C GLN A 199 -2.66 -2.70 3.49
N TYR A 200 -2.07 -1.74 4.17
CA TYR A 200 -1.69 -0.46 3.59
C TYR A 200 -0.45 0.12 4.24
N GLY A 201 0.20 1.05 3.55
CA GLY A 201 1.34 1.76 4.10
C GLY A 201 2.05 2.65 3.09
N SER A 202 3.18 3.18 3.54
CA SER A 202 4.14 3.86 2.68
C SER A 202 5.09 2.84 2.06
N ILE A 203 5.46 3.07 0.81
CA ILE A 203 6.48 2.26 0.16
C ILE A 203 7.82 2.75 0.68
N CYS A 204 8.63 1.80 1.11
CA CYS A 204 10.02 2.02 1.43
C CYS A 204 10.85 2.14 0.12
N SER A 205 10.41 2.93 -0.86
CA SER A 205 11.13 3.10 -2.14
C SER A 205 12.01 4.36 -2.12
N SER A 206 12.98 4.36 -3.02
CA SER A 206 13.77 5.54 -3.37
C SER A 206 14.11 5.42 -4.83
N ASP A 207 13.89 6.47 -5.61
CA ASP A 207 14.33 6.53 -7.00
C ASP A 207 15.79 7.00 -7.14
N GLY A 208 16.51 7.10 -6.02
CA GLY A 208 17.82 7.73 -5.97
C GLY A 208 19.02 6.78 -6.01
N CYS A 209 18.83 5.46 -5.98
CA CYS A 209 19.95 4.51 -5.86
C CYS A 209 20.69 4.37 -7.18
N ASN A 210 21.97 4.73 -7.19
CA ASN A 210 22.88 4.58 -8.34
C ASN A 210 23.97 3.52 -8.08
N GLY A 211 23.97 2.87 -6.91
CA GLY A 211 24.93 1.84 -6.52
C GLY A 211 26.16 2.36 -5.79
N ALA A 212 26.35 3.68 -5.67
CA ALA A 212 27.46 4.29 -4.93
C ALA A 212 27.11 4.58 -3.46
N GLU A 213 25.85 4.36 -3.07
CA GLU A 213 25.34 4.69 -1.75
C GLU A 213 26.01 3.89 -0.62
N LEU A 214 26.14 4.51 0.54
CA LEU A 214 26.65 3.87 1.74
C LEU A 214 25.70 4.13 2.91
N LEU A 215 25.22 3.06 3.54
CA LEU A 215 24.41 3.14 4.73
C LEU A 215 25.28 3.00 5.98
N THR A 216 25.10 3.92 6.92
CA THR A 216 25.67 3.81 8.27
C THR A 216 24.58 4.00 9.29
N ALA A 217 24.58 3.18 10.34
CA ALA A 217 23.65 3.33 11.45
C ALA A 217 24.41 3.46 12.77
N LYS A 218 23.90 4.29 13.68
CA LYS A 218 24.49 4.55 15.00
C LYS A 218 23.39 4.59 16.05
N VAL A 219 23.69 4.06 17.23
CA VAL A 219 22.80 4.15 18.40
C VAL A 219 23.29 5.27 19.32
N ARG A 220 22.37 5.98 19.94
CA ARG A 220 22.65 6.91 21.04
C ARG A 220 21.64 6.67 22.16
N GLU A 221 22.13 6.63 23.38
CA GLU A 221 21.27 6.65 24.56
C GLU A 221 20.63 8.04 24.71
N LYS A 222 19.32 8.06 24.95
CA LYS A 222 18.47 9.24 25.06
C LYS A 222 17.39 9.01 26.12
N THR A 223 16.65 10.06 26.46
CA THR A 223 15.49 9.97 27.37
C THR A 223 14.42 8.99 26.90
N CYS A 224 14.34 8.74 25.59
CA CYS A 224 13.50 7.71 24.97
C CYS A 224 14.09 6.29 25.07
N GLY A 225 15.13 6.06 25.86
CA GLY A 225 15.95 4.85 25.83
C GLY A 225 16.92 4.87 24.65
N CYS A 226 16.72 3.99 23.69
CA CYS A 226 17.63 3.82 22.56
C CYS A 226 17.17 4.58 21.31
N GLN A 227 17.95 5.59 20.89
CA GLN A 227 17.72 6.27 19.62
C GLN A 227 18.61 5.70 18.52
N VAL A 228 18.00 5.14 17.48
CA VAL A 228 18.69 4.70 16.27
C VAL A 228 18.75 5.86 15.29
N GLN A 229 19.93 6.09 14.71
CA GLN A 229 20.16 7.08 13.67
C GLN A 229 20.74 6.38 12.45
N ALA A 230 20.00 6.41 11.35
CA ALA A 230 20.46 5.94 10.06
C ALA A 230 20.90 7.12 9.19
N ILE A 231 21.99 6.94 8.47
CA ILE A 231 22.55 7.94 7.57
C ILE A 231 22.96 7.24 6.29
N LEU A 232 22.23 7.56 5.22
CA LEU A 232 22.67 7.28 3.87
C LEU A 232 23.66 8.36 3.43
N LYS A 233 24.73 7.96 2.75
CA LYS A 233 25.70 8.84 2.13
C LYS A 233 25.77 8.53 0.63
N ARG A 234 26.17 9.53 -0.15
CA ARG A 234 26.33 9.45 -1.60
C ARG A 234 25.02 9.18 -2.35
N GLY A 235 23.89 9.51 -1.74
CA GLY A 235 22.64 9.56 -2.47
C GLY A 235 22.65 10.70 -3.50
N THR A 236 21.84 10.56 -4.53
CA THR A 236 21.55 11.60 -5.50
C THR A 236 20.88 12.79 -4.79
N PRO A 237 21.46 14.00 -4.81
CA PRO A 237 20.86 15.17 -4.17
C PRO A 237 19.44 15.45 -4.68
N GLY A 238 18.51 15.73 -3.78
CA GLY A 238 17.10 15.95 -4.09
C GLY A 238 16.26 14.67 -4.15
N SER A 239 16.88 13.49 -4.16
CA SER A 239 16.15 12.21 -4.13
C SER A 239 15.71 11.86 -2.71
N PHE A 240 14.52 11.29 -2.57
CA PHE A 240 14.00 10.74 -1.32
C PHE A 240 14.43 9.29 -1.15
N TYR A 241 14.81 8.91 0.07
CA TYR A 241 15.19 7.55 0.43
C TYR A 241 14.34 7.01 1.57
N GLY A 242 13.69 5.86 1.36
CA GLY A 242 13.03 5.09 2.40
C GLY A 242 14.02 4.32 3.28
N PHE A 243 13.88 4.46 4.60
CA PHE A 243 14.63 3.72 5.60
C PHE A 243 13.66 2.81 6.36
N LYS A 244 13.84 1.49 6.25
CA LYS A 244 13.15 0.55 7.15
C LYS A 244 13.91 0.50 8.47
N MET A 245 13.28 0.98 9.52
CA MET A 245 13.85 1.08 10.85
C MET A 245 13.66 -0.22 11.65
N PRO A 246 14.36 -0.43 12.79
CA PRO A 246 14.33 -1.72 13.48
C PRO A 246 12.98 -2.11 14.08
N ASN A 247 12.06 -1.16 14.28
CA ASN A 247 10.68 -1.43 14.69
C ASN A 247 9.76 -1.82 13.50
N GLY A 248 10.27 -1.87 12.28
CA GLY A 248 9.51 -2.15 11.05
C GLY A 248 8.98 -0.90 10.34
N GLU A 249 9.04 0.27 10.97
CA GLU A 249 8.54 1.53 10.40
C GLU A 249 9.41 1.99 9.23
N CYS A 250 8.76 2.47 8.17
CA CYS A 250 9.40 3.14 7.04
C CYS A 250 9.45 4.65 7.30
N VAL A 251 10.65 5.21 7.35
CA VAL A 251 10.86 6.66 7.46
C VAL A 251 11.58 7.13 6.22
N SER A 252 11.07 8.14 5.52
CA SER A 252 11.73 8.72 4.35
C SER A 252 12.58 9.94 4.72
N ALA A 253 13.66 10.16 3.98
CA ALA A 253 14.40 11.42 4.05
C ALA A 253 14.98 11.80 2.69
N GLU A 254 14.90 13.09 2.35
CA GLU A 254 15.53 13.67 1.17
C GLU A 254 17.06 13.77 1.37
N ALA A 255 17.82 13.38 0.35
CA ALA A 255 19.25 13.59 0.32
C ALA A 255 19.58 15.06 0.05
N ASN A 256 20.31 15.68 0.98
CA ASN A 256 20.73 17.07 0.83
C ASN A 256 21.74 17.27 -0.33
N ARG A 257 22.19 18.51 -0.54
CA ARG A 257 23.20 18.88 -1.57
C ARG A 257 24.52 18.09 -1.52
N ARG A 258 24.82 17.40 -0.41
CA ARG A 258 26.01 16.52 -0.26
C ARG A 258 25.68 15.04 -0.41
N GLY A 259 24.48 14.70 -0.88
CA GLY A 259 24.02 13.33 -1.04
C GLY A 259 23.82 12.60 0.29
N LYS A 260 23.45 13.31 1.36
CA LYS A 260 23.21 12.69 2.67
C LYS A 260 21.72 12.76 3.02
N ALA A 261 21.11 11.61 3.24
CA ALA A 261 19.78 11.45 3.83
C ALA A 261 19.91 10.85 5.23
N LYS A 262 19.07 11.30 6.16
CA LYS A 262 19.22 10.95 7.58
C LYS A 262 17.88 10.86 8.28
N VAL A 263 17.67 9.75 8.99
CA VAL A 263 16.51 9.53 9.85
C VAL A 263 16.94 9.20 11.28
N LYS A 264 16.05 9.44 12.24
CA LYS A 264 16.23 9.09 13.66
C LYS A 264 14.93 8.51 14.19
N GLN A 265 15.01 7.52 15.07
CA GLN A 265 13.84 6.90 15.69
C GLN A 265 14.09 6.54 17.14
N CYS A 266 13.06 6.72 17.96
CA CYS A 266 12.95 6.45 19.40
C CYS A 266 11.60 5.73 19.67
N PRO A 267 11.49 4.85 20.68
CA PRO A 267 12.49 3.90 21.15
C PRO A 267 12.71 2.77 20.14
N SER A 268 13.91 2.18 20.11
CA SER A 268 14.19 0.97 19.34
C SER A 268 14.86 -0.08 20.23
N ARG A 269 14.44 -1.34 20.14
CA ARG A 269 15.08 -2.48 20.85
C ARG A 269 16.43 -2.91 20.22
N GLY A 270 17.06 -2.06 19.41
CA GLY A 270 18.13 -2.48 18.49
C GLY A 270 17.58 -3.30 17.32
N GLY A 271 18.44 -3.71 16.38
CA GLY A 271 18.05 -4.51 15.23
C GLY A 271 18.75 -4.10 13.94
N LYS A 272 18.07 -4.25 12.81
CA LYS A 272 18.59 -3.90 11.48
C LYS A 272 17.92 -2.64 10.96
N VAL A 273 18.69 -1.78 10.32
CA VAL A 273 18.21 -0.68 9.49
C VAL A 273 18.46 -1.06 8.04
N PHE A 274 17.46 -0.87 7.17
CA PHE A 274 17.62 -1.06 5.74
C PHE A 274 17.36 0.23 4.99
N VAL A 275 18.12 0.48 3.93
CA VAL A 275 17.69 1.32 2.82
C VAL A 275 17.35 0.37 1.71
N THR A 276 16.07 -0.01 1.71
CA THR A 276 15.43 -1.08 0.94
C THR A 276 15.65 -0.94 -0.55
N SER A 277 15.52 0.26 -1.06
CA SER A 277 15.74 0.61 -2.47
C SER A 277 17.17 0.41 -2.97
N CYS A 278 18.18 0.54 -2.08
CA CYS A 278 19.58 0.35 -2.44
C CYS A 278 20.10 -1.03 -1.99
N SER A 279 19.23 -1.90 -1.45
CA SER A 279 19.61 -3.16 -0.82
C SER A 279 20.73 -3.02 0.23
N LEU A 280 20.76 -1.89 0.94
CA LEU A 280 21.77 -1.61 1.97
C LEU A 280 21.24 -1.99 3.35
N GLU A 281 22.03 -2.75 4.11
CA GLU A 281 21.75 -3.12 5.51
C GLU A 281 22.81 -2.50 6.44
N ALA A 282 22.38 -1.96 7.58
CA ALA A 282 23.24 -1.61 8.69
C ALA A 282 22.67 -2.17 10.00
N ARG A 283 23.50 -2.88 10.77
CA ARG A 283 23.09 -3.44 12.06
C ARG A 283 23.36 -2.46 13.19
N VAL A 284 22.42 -2.38 14.13
CA VAL A 284 22.53 -1.60 15.35
C VAL A 284 22.25 -2.47 16.56
N ARG A 285 23.08 -2.34 17.60
CA ARG A 285 22.86 -2.96 18.89
C ARG A 285 22.65 -1.86 19.92
N CYS A 286 21.55 -1.97 20.64
CA CYS A 286 21.36 -1.22 21.87
C CYS A 286 22.18 -1.88 22.98
N PRO A 287 22.91 -1.09 23.78
CA PRO A 287 23.54 -1.60 24.98
C PRO A 287 22.50 -2.13 25.97
#